data_AF-A0A2X3EP13-F1
#
_entry.id   AF-A0A2X3EP13-F1
#
_cell.length_a   1.000
_cell.length_b   1.000
_cell.length_c   1.000
_cell.angle_alpha   90.00
_cell.angle_beta   90.00
_cell.angle_gamma   90.00
#
_symmetry.space_group_name_H-M   'P 1'
#
loop_
_entity.id
_entity.type
_entity.pdbx_description
1 polymer ?
#
loop_
_entity_poly.entity_id
_entity_poly.type
_entity_poly.pdbx_seq_one_letter_code
_entity_poly.pdbx_strand_id
1 'polypeptide(L)'
;MRIGIGIAQGLALGAELPMIGVSTLATMAQGAWRKTGATRVLAAIDARMGEVYWAEYQRDEQGVWHGEETEAVLKPDAVAERLAQLSGRMGHRRHRMAGVAGSGESERTDLKQRRN
;
A
#
# COMPACT_ATOMS: atom_id res chain seq x y z
N MET A 1 0.79 12.89 -14.37
CA MET A 1 0.99 11.61 -15.07
C MET A 1 0.60 11.66 -16.55
N ARG A 2 0.82 12.76 -17.30
CA ARG A 2 0.33 12.87 -18.69
C ARG A 2 1.34 12.43 -19.75
N ILE A 3 2.61 12.80 -19.58
CA ILE A 3 3.66 12.51 -20.55
C ILE A 3 3.90 11.00 -20.71
N GLY A 4 4.11 10.28 -19.60
CA GLY A 4 4.36 8.84 -19.64
C GLY A 4 3.18 8.03 -20.20
N ILE A 5 1.94 8.43 -19.87
CA ILE A 5 0.74 7.78 -20.40
C ILE A 5 0.62 7.99 -21.91
N GLY A 6 0.87 9.21 -22.40
CA GLY A 6 0.83 9.50 -23.84
C GLY A 6 1.86 8.68 -24.63
N ILE A 7 3.07 8.51 -24.09
CA ILE A 7 4.09 7.63 -24.70
C ILE A 7 3.63 6.18 -24.72
N ALA A 8 3.13 5.66 -23.59
CA ALA A 8 2.64 4.28 -23.50
C ALA A 8 1.48 4.02 -24.47
N GLN A 9 0.55 4.97 -24.58
CA GLN A 9 -0.57 4.91 -25.53
C GLN A 9 -0.11 4.90 -26.99
N GLY A 10 0.86 5.76 -27.36
CA GLY A 10 1.41 5.78 -28.70
C GLY A 10 2.09 4.45 -29.07
N LEU A 11 2.85 3.87 -28.14
CA LEU A 11 3.50 2.56 -28.33
C LEU A 11 2.46 1.42 -28.45
N ALA A 12 1.47 1.39 -27.57
CA ALA A 12 0.43 0.36 -27.59
C ALA A 12 -0.42 0.41 -28.86
N LEU A 13 -0.77 1.62 -29.32
CA LEU A 13 -1.51 1.83 -30.57
C LEU A 13 -0.72 1.32 -31.78
N GLY A 14 0.57 1.66 -31.88
CA GLY A 14 1.42 1.21 -32.98
C GLY A 14 1.71 -0.29 -33.01
N ALA A 15 1.52 -0.98 -31.88
CA ALA A 15 1.72 -2.42 -31.73
C ALA A 15 0.41 -3.21 -31.62
N GLU A 16 -0.75 -2.55 -31.71
CA GLU A 16 -2.09 -3.16 -31.54
C GLU A 16 -2.25 -3.93 -30.21
N LEU A 17 -1.63 -3.44 -29.13
CA LEU A 17 -1.65 -4.09 -27.82
C LEU A 17 -2.69 -3.48 -26.87
N PRO A 18 -3.36 -4.29 -26.03
CA PRO A 18 -4.22 -3.78 -24.98
C PRO A 18 -3.40 -3.05 -23.90
N MET A 19 -4.02 -2.07 -23.24
CA MET A 19 -3.45 -1.38 -22.10
C MET A 19 -4.22 -1.69 -20.82
N ILE A 20 -3.49 -1.83 -19.71
CA ILE A 20 -4.06 -2.02 -18.39
C ILE A 20 -3.56 -0.88 -17.50
N GLY A 21 -4.51 -0.19 -16.86
CA GLY A 21 -4.21 0.81 -15.84
C GLY A 21 -3.77 0.13 -14.55
N VAL A 22 -2.78 0.70 -13.86
CA VAL A 22 -2.32 0.21 -12.57
C VAL A 22 -2.42 1.30 -11.51
N SER A 23 -3.03 0.97 -10.37
CA SER A 23 -3.08 1.90 -9.24
C SER A 23 -1.67 2.14 -8.69
N THR A 24 -1.33 3.43 -8.50
CA THR A 24 -0.06 3.83 -7.89
C THR A 24 -0.01 3.42 -6.41
N LEU A 25 -1.14 3.52 -5.71
CA LEU A 25 -1.25 3.16 -4.30
C LEU A 25 -1.13 1.63 -4.12
N ALA A 26 -1.78 0.82 -4.96
CA ALA A 26 -1.61 -0.63 -4.95
C ALA A 26 -0.16 -1.05 -5.27
N THR A 27 0.48 -0.33 -6.20
CA THR A 27 1.91 -0.55 -6.52
C THR A 27 2.81 -0.27 -5.31
N MET A 28 2.46 0.70 -4.45
CA MET A 28 3.17 0.96 -3.20
C MET A 28 2.97 -0.17 -2.19
N ALA A 29 1.77 -0.74 -2.09
CA ALA A 29 1.49 -1.91 -1.26
C ALA A 29 2.33 -3.13 -1.69
N GLN A 30 2.35 -3.42 -3.00
CA GLN A 30 3.22 -4.45 -3.57
C GLN A 30 4.70 -4.20 -3.26
N GLY A 31 5.15 -2.95 -3.35
CA GLY A 31 6.52 -2.56 -3.02
C GLY A 31 6.87 -2.74 -1.54
N ALA A 32 5.91 -2.54 -0.63
CA ALA A 32 6.09 -2.80 0.79
C ALA A 32 6.20 -4.31 1.07
N TRP A 33 5.28 -5.11 0.53
CA TRP A 33 5.32 -6.58 0.64
C TRP A 33 6.67 -7.16 0.18
N ARG A 34 7.18 -6.74 -0.99
CA ARG A 34 8.48 -7.19 -1.49
C ARG A 34 9.66 -6.95 -0.54
N LYS A 35 9.56 -5.93 0.32
CA LYS A 35 10.66 -5.52 1.22
C LYS A 35 10.50 -6.06 2.63
N THR A 36 9.28 -6.23 3.10
CA THR A 36 9.00 -6.52 4.52
C THR A 36 8.09 -7.72 4.74
N GLY A 37 7.52 -8.31 3.68
CA GLY A 37 6.51 -9.36 3.77
C GLY A 37 5.13 -8.86 4.22
N ALA A 38 4.91 -7.55 4.29
CA ALA A 38 3.66 -6.95 4.73
C ALA A 38 2.46 -7.37 3.87
N THR A 39 1.43 -7.95 4.50
CA THR A 39 0.18 -8.32 3.82
C THR A 39 -0.96 -7.34 4.08
N ARG A 40 -0.82 -6.37 4.99
CA ARG A 40 -1.74 -5.23 5.12
C ARG A 40 -0.96 -3.92 5.02
N VAL A 41 -1.40 -3.01 4.16
CA VAL A 41 -0.65 -1.78 3.84
C VAL A 41 -1.58 -0.60 3.69
N LEU A 42 -1.32 0.45 4.44
CA LEU A 42 -1.86 1.79 4.26
C LEU A 42 -0.94 2.57 3.30
N ALA A 43 -1.40 2.78 2.07
CA ALA A 43 -0.68 3.58 1.09
C ALA A 43 -1.15 5.03 1.19
N ALA A 44 -0.20 5.97 1.29
CA ALA A 44 -0.54 7.39 1.34
C ALA A 44 0.44 8.25 0.51
N ILE A 45 -0.06 9.19 -0.28
CA ILE A 45 0.78 10.10 -1.07
C ILE A 45 0.23 11.52 -0.89
N ASP A 46 1.11 12.49 -0.69
CA ASP A 46 0.73 13.91 -0.71
C ASP A 46 0.06 14.25 -2.06
N ALA A 47 -1.20 14.71 -2.01
CA ALA A 47 -2.06 14.95 -3.17
C ALA A 47 -1.99 16.40 -3.68
N ARG A 48 -1.03 17.21 -3.22
CA ARG A 48 -1.00 18.67 -3.40
C ARG A 48 -2.21 19.34 -2.73
N MET A 49 -2.18 20.67 -2.62
CA MET A 49 -3.24 21.48 -1.98
C MET A 49 -3.60 21.07 -0.54
N GLY A 50 -2.66 20.44 0.17
CA GLY A 50 -2.87 20.03 1.57
C GLY A 50 -3.79 18.82 1.70
N GLU A 51 -3.85 17.94 0.71
CA GLU A 51 -4.62 16.70 0.72
C GLU A 51 -3.71 15.47 0.60
N VAL A 52 -4.27 14.28 0.82
CA VAL A 52 -3.54 13.00 0.80
C VAL A 52 -4.34 11.98 -0.02
N TYR A 53 -3.71 11.41 -1.05
CA TYR A 53 -4.17 10.18 -1.69
C TYR A 53 -3.98 9.03 -0.70
N TRP A 54 -5.04 8.33 -0.35
CA TRP A 54 -5.09 7.32 0.70
C TRP A 54 -5.72 6.03 0.18
N ALA A 55 -5.22 4.88 0.65
CA ALA A 55 -5.86 3.58 0.48
C ALA A 55 -5.38 2.56 1.53
N GLU A 56 -6.22 1.57 1.81
CA GLU A 56 -5.98 0.47 2.73
C GLU A 56 -6.05 -0.85 1.98
N TYR A 57 -4.91 -1.52 1.84
CA TYR A 57 -4.82 -2.77 1.09
C TYR A 57 -4.59 -3.98 1.99
N GLN A 58 -5.18 -5.11 1.58
CA GLN A 58 -4.95 -6.42 2.17
C GLN A 58 -4.58 -7.42 1.06
N ARG A 59 -3.53 -8.19 1.29
CA ARG A 59 -3.05 -9.23 0.38
C ARG A 59 -3.57 -10.58 0.84
N ASP A 60 -4.22 -11.31 -0.06
CA ASP A 60 -4.64 -12.68 0.19
C ASP A 60 -3.49 -13.70 0.01
N GLU A 61 -3.79 -14.96 0.27
CA GLU A 61 -2.84 -16.07 0.13
C GLU A 61 -2.47 -16.36 -1.33
N GLN A 62 -3.34 -16.03 -2.30
CA GLN A 62 -3.03 -16.11 -3.73
C GLN A 62 -2.12 -14.95 -4.19
N GLY A 63 -1.88 -13.96 -3.33
CA GLY A 63 -1.04 -12.81 -3.61
C GLY A 63 -1.73 -11.68 -4.36
N VAL A 64 -3.06 -11.65 -4.36
CA VAL A 64 -3.89 -10.59 -4.91
C VAL A 64 -4.14 -9.53 -3.83
N TRP A 65 -4.13 -8.25 -4.24
CA TRP A 65 -4.46 -7.14 -3.36
C TRP A 65 -5.94 -6.78 -3.47
N HIS A 66 -6.56 -6.59 -2.31
CA HIS A 66 -7.92 -6.09 -2.13
C HIS A 66 -7.89 -4.73 -1.43
N GLY A 67 -8.93 -3.91 -1.60
CA GLY A 67 -9.03 -2.58 -0.98
C GLY A 67 -8.97 -1.40 -1.95
N GLU A 68 -9.04 -1.63 -3.26
CA GLU A 68 -9.10 -0.55 -4.27
C GLU A 68 -10.30 0.40 -4.03
N GLU A 69 -11.39 -0.12 -3.49
CA GLU A 69 -12.58 0.64 -3.11
C GLU A 69 -12.34 1.67 -1.99
N THR A 70 -11.21 1.56 -1.28
CA THR A 70 -10.81 2.50 -0.23
C THR A 70 -10.00 3.68 -0.75
N GLU A 71 -9.65 3.68 -2.05
CA GLU A 71 -8.91 4.77 -2.68
C GLU A 71 -9.68 6.09 -2.59
N ALA A 72 -9.09 7.07 -1.92
CA ALA A 72 -9.71 8.37 -1.70
C ALA A 72 -8.68 9.51 -1.64
N VAL A 73 -9.16 10.73 -1.83
CA VAL A 73 -8.42 11.95 -1.48
C VAL A 73 -8.98 12.46 -0.15
N LEU A 74 -8.12 12.53 0.86
CA LEU A 74 -8.50 12.89 2.22
C LEU A 74 -7.78 14.16 2.66
N LYS A 75 -8.41 14.94 3.53
CA LYS A 75 -7.72 15.98 4.29
C LYS A 75 -6.86 15.34 5.39
N PRO A 76 -5.77 15.99 5.83
CA PRO A 76 -4.89 15.48 6.88
C PRO A 76 -5.62 15.10 8.18
N ASP A 77 -6.63 15.88 8.59
CA ASP A 77 -7.41 15.58 9.79
C ASP A 77 -8.19 14.27 9.66
N ALA A 78 -8.80 14.02 8.50
CA ALA A 78 -9.51 12.77 8.22
C ALA A 78 -8.54 11.57 8.17
N VAL A 79 -7.30 11.78 7.71
CA VAL A 79 -6.24 10.75 7.78
C VAL A 79 -5.89 10.43 9.23
N ALA A 80 -5.76 11.44 10.09
CA ALA A 80 -5.46 11.25 11.50
C ALA A 80 -6.57 10.47 12.23
N GLU A 81 -7.83 10.78 11.94
CA GLU A 81 -8.99 10.03 12.46
C GLU A 81 -8.99 8.57 12.00
N ARG A 82 -8.72 8.32 10.70
CA ARG A 82 -8.60 6.96 10.16
C ARG A 82 -7.48 6.18 10.84
N LEU A 83 -6.30 6.80 11.01
CA LEU A 83 -5.18 6.18 11.70
C LEU A 83 -5.48 5.84 13.16
N ALA A 84 -6.26 6.67 13.86
CA ALA A 84 -6.65 6.41 15.25
C ALA A 84 -7.56 5.16 15.39
N GLN A 85 -8.29 4.80 14.35
CA GLN A 85 -9.14 3.60 14.31
C GLN A 85 -8.35 2.32 13.99
N LEU A 86 -7.10 2.45 13.55
CA LEU A 86 -6.27 1.35 13.05
C LEU A 86 -5.14 1.04 14.04
N SER A 87 -4.91 -0.24 14.32
CA SER A 87 -3.76 -0.70 15.12
C SER A 87 -2.68 -1.30 14.20
N GLY A 88 -1.43 -0.84 14.29
CA GLY A 88 -0.34 -1.33 13.43
C GLY A 88 1.01 -0.61 13.56
N ARG A 89 2.07 -1.18 12.98
CA ARG A 89 3.44 -0.66 13.06
C ARG A 89 3.84 0.12 11.80
N MET A 90 3.90 1.45 11.91
CA MET A 90 4.23 2.32 10.78
C MET A 90 5.71 2.23 10.36
N GLY A 91 5.96 1.86 9.11
CA GLY A 91 7.29 1.88 8.50
C GLY A 91 7.72 3.32 8.19
N HIS A 92 8.67 3.85 8.97
CA HIS A 92 9.15 5.22 8.78
C HIS A 92 10.27 5.27 7.73
N ARG A 93 10.01 5.89 6.57
CA ARG A 93 11.05 6.49 5.73
C ARG A 93 10.61 7.88 5.27
N ARG A 94 11.27 8.91 5.81
CA ARG A 94 11.14 10.31 5.40
C ARG A 94 11.27 10.36 3.86
N HIS A 95 10.27 10.91 3.15
CA HIS A 95 10.13 11.11 1.69
C HIS A 95 9.21 10.20 0.82
N ARG A 96 8.52 9.17 1.33
CA ARG A 96 7.38 8.56 0.59
C ARG A 96 6.56 7.64 1.51
N MET A 97 5.29 7.97 1.73
CA MET A 97 4.40 7.34 2.71
C MET A 97 3.82 6.00 2.21
N ALA A 98 4.42 4.86 2.56
CA ALA A 98 3.74 3.56 2.49
C ALA A 98 3.87 2.90 3.87
N GLY A 99 2.80 2.96 4.66
CA GLY A 99 2.73 2.38 6.01
C GLY A 99 2.18 0.97 5.96
N VAL A 100 2.77 0.03 6.71
CA VAL A 100 2.30 -1.36 6.81
C VAL A 100 1.47 -1.49 8.07
N ALA A 101 0.26 -2.05 7.99
CA ALA A 101 -0.53 -2.45 9.16
C ALA A 101 -0.21 -3.93 9.47
N GLY A 102 0.16 -4.23 10.72
CA GLY A 102 0.54 -5.58 11.12
C GLY A 102 -0.69 -6.42 11.46
N SER A 103 -0.75 -7.65 10.95
CA SER A 103 -1.50 -8.74 11.57
C SER A 103 -0.64 -9.39 12.63
N GLY A 104 -1.14 -9.44 13.86
CA GLY A 104 -0.65 -10.35 14.88
C GLY A 104 -1.20 -11.74 14.64
N GLU A 105 -0.32 -12.74 14.71
CA GLU A 105 -0.52 -14.16 15.03
C GLU A 105 0.87 -14.80 14.89
N SER A 106 1.34 -15.79 15.64
CA SER A 106 1.03 -16.49 16.89
C SER A 106 2.30 -17.32 17.19
N GLU A 107 2.52 -17.72 18.44
CA GLU A 107 3.34 -18.87 18.85
C GLU A 107 4.82 -18.95 18.39
N ARG A 108 5.73 -18.43 19.23
CA ARG A 108 7.05 -19.04 19.45
C ARG A 108 7.62 -18.65 20.82
N THR A 109 6.84 -18.90 21.86
CA THR A 109 7.31 -18.93 23.25
C THR A 109 7.07 -20.31 23.81
N ASP A 110 7.73 -21.32 23.23
CA ASP A 110 7.88 -22.61 23.89
C ASP A 110 9.15 -23.34 23.38
N LEU A 111 10.33 -22.83 23.77
CA LEU A 111 11.56 -23.65 23.84
C LEU A 111 12.69 -22.92 24.61
N LYS A 112 12.45 -22.49 25.85
CA LYS A 112 13.55 -22.05 26.75
C LYS A 112 13.42 -22.49 28.20
N GLN A 113 12.56 -23.47 28.50
CA GLN A 113 12.34 -23.94 29.87
C GLN A 113 12.46 -25.47 30.01
N ARG A 114 13.49 -26.08 29.42
CA ARG A 114 14.00 -27.41 29.81
C ARG A 114 15.51 -27.46 29.70
N ARG A 115 16.18 -26.66 30.52
CA ARG A 115 17.56 -26.90 30.92
C ARG A 115 17.84 -26.19 32.24
N ASN A 116 17.35 -26.81 33.31
CA ASN A 116 18.05 -26.87 34.59
C ASN A 116 17.69 -28.20 35.23
#